data_AF-A0A3D2SEP8-F1
#
_entry.id   AF-A0A3D2SEP8-F1
#
_cell.length_a   1.000
_cell.length_b   1.000
_cell.length_c   1.000
_cell.angle_alpha   90.00
_cell.angle_beta   90.00
_cell.angle_gamma   90.00
#
_symmetry.space_group_name_H-M   'P 1'
#
loop_
_entity.id
_entity.type
_entity.pdbx_description
1 polymer ?
#
loop_
_entity_poly.entity_id
_entity_poly.type
_entity_poly.pdbx_seq_one_letter_code
_entity_poly.pdbx_strand_id
1 'polypeptide(L)' 'MIKEVVIDEKFQPTKVFDGLNVGDMIKIPYEKGRHASLRSIASRKNRDERLMKNLKGKMDKMYCVSKEEFPGYTTIMKIK' A
#
# COMPACT_ATOMS: atom_id res chain seq x y z
N MET A 1 -12.63 -2.40 -4.02
CA MET A 1 -12.69 -3.83 -4.44
C MET A 1 -11.43 -4.56 -3.96
N ILE A 2 -11.49 -5.86 -3.69
CA ILE A 2 -10.30 -6.65 -3.31
C ILE A 2 -9.69 -7.27 -4.57
N LYS A 3 -8.41 -6.99 -4.83
CA LYS A 3 -7.62 -7.54 -5.94
C LYS A 3 -6.47 -8.37 -5.38
N GLU A 4 -6.20 -9.51 -5.98
CA GLU A 4 -5.00 -10.30 -5.68
C GLU A 4 -3.95 -10.02 -6.74
N VAL A 5 -2.72 -9.74 -6.30
CA VAL A 5 -1.60 -9.51 -7.22
C VAL A 5 -0.74 -10.76 -7.27
N VAL A 6 -0.67 -11.36 -8.46
CA VAL A 6 0.28 -12.42 -8.77
C VAL A 6 1.68 -11.80 -8.85
N ILE A 7 2.62 -12.36 -8.07
CA ILE A 7 4.01 -11.92 -8.10
C ILE A 7 4.69 -12.62 -9.28
N ASP A 8 5.02 -11.86 -10.32
CA ASP A 8 5.83 -12.28 -11.45
C ASP A 8 7.18 -11.53 -11.47
N GLU A 9 8.03 -11.82 -12.46
CA GLU A 9 9.33 -11.13 -12.64
C GLU A 9 9.18 -9.63 -12.96
N LYS A 10 7.98 -9.18 -13.34
CA LYS A 10 7.67 -7.78 -13.66
C LYS A 10 7.09 -7.02 -12.46
N PHE A 11 6.90 -7.69 -11.32
CA PHE A 11 6.34 -7.09 -10.12
C PHE A 11 7.26 -5.99 -9.58
N GLN A 12 6.76 -4.74 -9.63
CA GLN A 12 7.44 -3.59 -9.06
C GLN A 12 6.64 -3.05 -7.88
N PRO A 13 7.18 -3.09 -6.64
CA PRO A 13 6.50 -2.61 -5.43
C PRO A 13 5.97 -1.18 -5.52
N THR A 14 6.64 -0.32 -6.29
CA THR A 14 6.25 1.08 -6.52
C THR A 14 4.98 1.20 -7.36
N LYS A 15 4.85 0.40 -8.42
CA LYS A 15 3.70 0.41 -9.34
C LYS A 15 2.42 -0.11 -8.73
N VAL A 16 2.51 -0.90 -7.65
CA VAL A 16 1.35 -1.43 -6.94
C VAL A 16 0.42 -0.32 -6.45
N PHE A 17 0.97 0.86 -6.14
CA PHE A 17 0.21 1.99 -5.62
C PHE A 17 -0.46 2.83 -6.72
N ASP A 18 0.06 2.80 -7.94
CA ASP A 18 -0.34 3.74 -9.00
C ASP A 18 -1.68 3.37 -9.66
N GLY A 19 -2.15 2.12 -9.48
CA GLY A 19 -3.44 1.62 -9.97
C GLY A 19 -4.54 1.50 -8.92
N LEU A 20 -4.32 2.01 -7.70
CA LEU A 20 -5.28 1.91 -6.60
C LEU A 20 -6.30 3.06 -6.63
N ASN A 21 -7.59 2.70 -6.63
CA ASN A 21 -8.68 3.64 -6.35
C ASN A 21 -9.00 3.68 -4.86
N VAL A 22 -9.69 4.73 -4.41
CA VAL A 22 -10.13 4.83 -3.01
C VAL A 22 -11.05 3.66 -2.67
N GLY A 23 -10.76 2.96 -1.58
CA GLY A 23 -11.48 1.74 -1.19
C GLY A 23 -11.03 0.47 -1.92
N ASP A 24 -10.01 0.55 -2.78
CA ASP A 24 -9.35 -0.65 -3.30
C ASP A 24 -8.36 -1.21 -2.28
N MET A 25 -8.31 -2.53 -2.28
CA MET A 25 -7.43 -3.33 -1.45
C MET A 25 -6.72 -4.35 -2.33
N ILE A 26 -5.41 -4.44 -2.16
CA ILE A 26 -4.55 -5.40 -2.85
C ILE A 26 -3.97 -6.38 -1.83
N LYS A 27 -4.01 -7.67 -2.16
CA LYS A 27 -3.32 -8.73 -1.42
C LYS A 27 -2.11 -9.21 -2.20
N ILE A 28 -0.97 -9.29 -1.52
CA ILE A 28 0.30 -9.78 -2.06
C ILE A 28 0.82 -10.85 -1.10
N PRO A 29 1.25 -12.02 -1.58
CA PRO A 29 1.86 -13.04 -0.72
C PRO A 29 2.95 -12.43 0.18
N TYR A 30 2.84 -12.73 1.48
CA TYR A 30 3.72 -12.12 2.48
C TYR A 30 5.16 -12.60 2.29
N GLU A 31 6.06 -11.63 2.20
CA GLU A 31 7.50 -11.85 2.29
C GLU A 31 8.05 -10.65 3.08
N LYS A 32 8.95 -10.90 4.04
CA LYS A 32 9.35 -9.91 5.04
C LYS A 32 10.02 -8.69 4.41
N GLY A 33 10.91 -8.88 3.44
CA GLY A 33 11.59 -7.83 2.70
C GLY A 33 10.62 -6.98 1.89
N ARG A 34 9.74 -7.62 1.12
CA ARG A 34 8.69 -6.97 0.32
C ARG A 34 7.73 -6.18 1.19
N HIS A 35 7.30 -6.75 2.32
CA HIS A 35 6.44 -6.05 3.28
C HIS A 35 7.10 -4.76 3.79
N ALA A 36 8.38 -4.82 4.17
CA ALA A 36 9.12 -3.65 4.63
C ALA A 36 9.26 -2.59 3.52
N SER A 37 9.58 -3.00 2.29
CA SER A 37 9.65 -2.10 1.13
C SER A 37 8.31 -1.43 0.84
N LEU A 38 7.21 -2.18 0.82
CA LEU A 38 5.86 -1.65 0.61
C LEU A 38 5.46 -0.66 1.71
N ARG A 39 5.77 -0.97 2.97
CA ARG A 39 5.52 -0.07 4.10
C ARG A 39 6.31 1.24 3.98
N SER A 40 7.57 1.16 3.56
CA SER A 40 8.42 2.33 3.31
C SER A 40 7.85 3.21 2.19
N ILE A 41 7.42 2.60 1.08
CA ILE A 41 6.80 3.31 -0.06
C ILE A 41 5.51 3.99 0.37
N ALA A 42 4.62 3.29 1.09
CA ALA A 42 3.38 3.87 1.60
C ALA A 42 3.65 5.05 2.55
N SER A 43 4.67 4.96 3.39
CA SER A 43 5.07 6.06 4.28
C SER A 43 5.57 7.28 3.49
N ARG A 44 6.34 7.08 2.41
CA ARG A 44 6.81 8.14 1.53
C ARG A 44 5.63 8.81 0.81
N LYS A 45 4.77 8.04 0.14
CA LYS A 45 3.56 8.58 -0.50
C LYS A 45 2.67 9.35 0.48
N ASN A 46 2.43 8.83 1.69
CA ASN A 46 1.68 9.56 2.70
C ASN A 46 2.36 10.86 3.17
N ARG A 47 3.69 10.93 3.17
CA ARG A 47 4.42 12.17 3.42
C ARG A 47 4.20 13.16 2.28
N ASP A 48 4.32 12.70 1.05
CA ASP A 48 4.15 13.54 -0.15
C ASP A 48 2.72 14.09 -0.23
N GLU A 49 1.70 13.27 0.04
CA GLU A 49 0.29 13.71 0.10
C GLU A 49 0.03 14.74 1.20
N ARG A 50 0.77 14.71 2.31
CA ARG A 50 0.72 15.78 3.34
C ARG A 50 1.37 17.06 2.83
N LEU A 51 2.48 16.97 2.12
CA LEU A 51 3.14 18.13 1.51
C LEU A 51 2.23 18.79 0.46
N MET A 52 1.49 17.98 -0.30
CA MET A 52 0.47 18.44 -1.26
C MET A 52 -0.84 18.93 -0.61
N LYS A 53 -0.95 18.91 0.73
CA LYS A 53 -2.14 19.30 1.51
C LYS A 53 -3.40 18.45 1.27
N ASN A 54 -3.26 17.27 0.65
CA ASN A 54 -4.34 16.30 0.50
C ASN A 54 -4.64 15.57 1.84
N LEU A 55 -3.62 15.42 2.69
CA LEU A 55 -3.75 14.92 4.07
C LEU A 55 -3.53 16.07 5.06
N LYS A 56 -4.48 16.27 5.99
CA LYS A 56 -4.46 17.39 6.95
C LYS A 56 -3.85 17.00 8.30
N GLY A 57 -4.11 15.77 8.76
CA GLY A 57 -3.68 15.28 10.05
C GLY A 57 -2.36 14.49 10.03
N LYS A 58 -1.65 14.49 11.15
CA LYS A 58 -0.47 13.62 11.35
C LYS A 58 -0.84 12.13 11.31
N MET A 59 -2.04 11.78 11.77
CA MET A 59 -2.56 10.40 11.74
C MET A 59 -3.25 10.03 10.42
N ASP A 60 -3.53 11.01 9.55
CA ASP A 60 -4.15 10.75 8.26
C ASP A 60 -3.21 9.93 7.37
N LYS A 61 -3.78 8.98 6.63
CA LYS A 61 -3.08 8.12 5.68
C LYS A 61 -3.90 8.04 4.39
N MET A 62 -3.22 8.20 3.27
CA MET A 62 -3.75 7.90 1.94
C MET A 62 -3.64 6.40 1.68
N TYR A 63 -2.49 5.83 1.99
CA TYR A 63 -2.18 4.40 1.82
C TYR A 63 -1.90 3.73 3.16
N CYS A 64 -2.42 2.53 3.34
CA CYS A 64 -2.16 1.68 4.51
C CYS A 64 -1.61 0.33 4.05
N VAL A 65 -0.64 -0.19 4.80
CA VAL A 65 -0.04 -1.51 4.55
C VAL A 65 -0.17 -2.31 5.84
N SER A 66 -0.80 -3.48 5.76
CA SER A 66 -1.04 -4.38 6.89
C SER A 66 -0.60 -5.79 6.56
N LYS A 67 -0.21 -6.56 7.56
CA LYS A 67 0.03 -8.02 7.47
C LYS A 67 -0.95 -8.83 8.32
N GLU A 68 -1.77 -8.15 9.12
CA GLU A 68 -2.65 -8.76 10.12
C GLU A 68 -4.06 -8.98 9.55
N GLU A 69 -4.42 -8.19 8.55
CA GLU A 69 -5.75 -8.19 7.95
C GLU A 69 -6.04 -9.47 7.15
N PHE A 70 -5.00 -10.03 6.51
CA PHE A 70 -5.05 -11.33 5.83
C PHE A 70 -3.79 -12.12 6.16
N PRO A 71 -3.87 -13.13 7.05
CA PRO A 71 -2.73 -13.97 7.40
C PRO A 71 -2.09 -14.59 6.16
N GLY A 72 -0.75 -14.54 6.08
CA GLY A 72 -0.01 -15.02 4.89
C GLY A 72 0.10 -14.01 3.75
N TYR A 73 -0.51 -12.83 3.87
CA TYR A 73 -0.46 -11.78 2.86
C TYR A 73 -0.03 -10.42 3.45
N THR A 74 0.67 -9.64 2.64
CA THR A 74 0.73 -8.18 2.82
C THR A 74 -0.43 -7.56 2.07
N THR A 75 -1.22 -6.79 2.80
CA THR A 75 -2.39 -6.08 2.30
C THR A 75 -2.04 -4.61 2.14
N ILE A 76 -2.40 -4.03 1.00
CA ILE A 76 -2.25 -2.60 0.72
C ILE A 76 -3.65 -2.04 0.45
N MET A 77 -3.98 -0.95 1.11
CA MET A 77 -5.25 -0.26 0.95
C MET A 77 -5.02 1.21 0.61
N LYS A 78 -5.87 1.75 -0.25
CA LYS A 78 -6.02 3.19 -0.41
C LYS A 78 -7.28 3.66 0.31
N ILE A 79 -7.10 4.51 1.31
CA ILE A 79 -8.16 4.94 2.24
C ILE A 79 -8.78 6.27 1.82
N LYS A 80 -7.98 7.16 1.22
CA LYS A 80 -8.41 8.49 0.76
C LYS A 80 -7.96 8.74 -0.68
#